data_AF-A0A835RHG1-F1
#
_entry.id   AF-A0A835RHG1-F1
#
_cell.length_a   1.000
_cell.length_b   1.000
_cell.length_c   1.000
_cell.angle_alpha   90.00
_cell.angle_beta   90.00
_cell.angle_gamma   90.00
#
_symmetry.space_group_name_H-M   'P 1'
#
loop_
_entity.id
_entity.type
_entity.pdbx_description
1 polymer ?
#
loop_
_entity_poly.entity_id
_entity_poly.type
_entity_poly.pdbx_seq_one_letter_code
_entity_poly.pdbx_strand_id
1 'polypeptide(L)'
;MSASKDVLALASLEVDLSSIEPGSTVTVKWRGKPVFIKHRTEDDIQLANAVDMATLRDPQEDSVRVKNPQWLVAVGVCTHLGCIPLPNAGDFGGWFCPSWISL
;
A
#
# COMPACT_ATOMS: atom_id res chain seq x y z
N MET A 1 -28.56 9.38 1.96
CA MET A 1 -27.70 10.00 2.98
C MET A 1 -26.36 10.34 2.33
N SER A 2 -26.01 11.62 2.19
CA SER A 2 -24.70 12.06 1.68
C SER A 2 -23.76 12.41 2.85
N ALA A 3 -22.45 12.41 2.58
CA ALA A 3 -21.44 12.72 3.60
C ALA A 3 -21.58 14.16 4.14
N SER A 4 -21.32 14.33 5.43
CA SER A 4 -21.36 15.63 6.12
C SER A 4 -20.13 16.50 5.82
N LYS A 5 -20.23 17.81 6.05
CA LYS A 5 -19.17 18.79 5.70
C LYS A 5 -17.84 18.56 6.45
N ASP A 6 -17.90 18.06 7.67
CA ASP A 6 -16.76 17.67 8.50
C ASP A 6 -15.98 16.47 7.91
N VAL A 7 -16.68 15.53 7.26
CA VAL A 7 -16.04 14.41 6.54
C VAL A 7 -15.31 14.89 5.27
N LEU A 8 -15.78 15.97 4.64
CA LEU A 8 -15.14 16.57 3.47
C LEU A 8 -13.91 17.42 3.83
N ALA A 9 -13.85 17.97 5.05
CA ALA A 9 -12.73 18.78 5.53
C ALA A 9 -11.44 17.97 5.80
N LEU A 10 -11.54 16.64 5.94
CA LEU A 10 -10.41 15.69 6.07
C LEU A 10 -9.75 15.35 4.70
N ALA A 11 -9.67 16.33 3.80
CA ALA A 11 -9.29 16.10 2.41
C ALA A 11 -7.81 15.71 2.24
N SER A 12 -6.90 16.32 2.99
CA SER A 12 -5.45 16.13 2.89
C SER A 12 -4.84 15.74 4.23
N LEU A 13 -3.79 14.94 4.18
CA LEU A 13 -2.94 14.55 5.31
C LEU A 13 -1.49 14.73 4.86
N GLU A 14 -0.69 15.41 5.66
CA GLU A 14 0.75 15.51 5.49
C GLU A 14 1.42 14.50 6.42
N VAL A 15 2.40 13.77 5.89
CA VAL A 15 3.17 12.78 6.66
C VAL A 15 4.64 13.08 6.47
N ASP A 16 5.36 13.18 7.59
CA ASP A 16 6.81 13.32 7.57
C ASP A 16 7.45 11.98 7.21
N LEU A 17 8.20 11.96 6.11
CA LEU A 17 8.87 10.77 5.60
C LEU A 17 10.25 10.55 6.22
N SER A 18 10.84 11.57 6.85
CA SER A 18 12.24 11.56 7.30
C SER A 18 12.51 10.53 8.41
N SER A 19 11.48 10.16 9.17
CA SER A 19 11.56 9.20 10.28
C SER A 19 11.32 7.75 9.87
N ILE A 20 11.05 7.48 8.59
CA ILE A 20 10.73 6.14 8.09
C ILE A 20 11.99 5.48 7.57
N GLU A 21 12.47 4.47 8.30
CA GLU A 21 13.67 3.70 7.91
C GLU A 21 13.42 2.85 6.64
N PRO A 22 14.43 2.67 5.77
CA PRO A 22 14.33 1.77 4.63
C PRO A 22 13.88 0.35 5.02
N GLY A 23 12.99 -0.23 4.22
CA GLY A 23 12.35 -1.54 4.46
C GLY A 23 11.18 -1.49 5.45
N SER A 24 10.96 -0.37 6.16
CA SER A 24 9.84 -0.24 7.10
C SER A 24 8.56 0.21 6.39
N THR A 25 7.41 -0.15 6.98
CA THR A 25 6.09 0.28 6.54
C THR A 25 5.36 0.97 7.69
N VAL A 26 4.91 2.20 7.45
CA VAL A 26 4.05 2.95 8.36
C VAL A 26 2.62 2.91 7.83
N THR A 27 1.64 2.78 8.74
CA THR A 27 0.22 2.85 8.40
C THR A 27 -0.38 4.11 9.02
N VAL A 28 -0.96 4.96 8.16
CA VAL A 28 -1.68 6.17 8.59
C VAL A 28 -3.16 6.07 8.22
N LYS A 29 -4.01 6.82 8.92
CA LYS A 29 -5.44 6.88 8.60
C LYS A 29 -5.74 8.11 7.73
N TRP A 30 -6.23 7.90 6.52
CA TRP A 30 -6.66 8.96 5.61
C TRP A 30 -8.06 8.68 5.08
N ARG A 31 -8.98 9.66 5.21
CA ARG A 31 -10.39 9.54 4.81
C ARG A 31 -11.08 8.26 5.35
N GLY A 32 -10.76 7.90 6.59
CA GLY A 32 -11.30 6.71 7.26
C GLY A 32 -10.72 5.37 6.80
N LYS A 33 -9.78 5.37 5.84
CA LYS A 33 -9.10 4.17 5.33
C LYS A 33 -7.65 4.13 5.80
N PRO A 34 -7.06 2.94 6.00
CA PRO A 34 -5.61 2.82 6.17
C PRO A 34 -4.89 3.15 4.86
N VAL A 35 -3.78 3.86 4.96
CA VAL A 35 -2.83 4.10 3.88
C VAL A 35 -1.47 3.59 4.34
N PHE A 36 -0.88 2.70 3.54
CA PHE A 36 0.46 2.18 3.75
C PHE A 36 1.47 3.09 3.08
N ILE A 37 2.54 3.38 3.80
CA ILE A 37 3.70 4.14 3.32
C ILE A 37 4.91 3.23 3.59
N LYS A 38 5.45 2.60 2.55
CA LYS A 38 6.66 1.77 2.62
C LYS A 38 7.83 2.56 2.05
N HIS A 39 8.88 2.71 2.85
CA HIS A 39 10.19 3.14 2.35
C HIS A 39 10.86 1.90 1.77
N ARG A 40 10.91 1.80 0.44
CA ARG A 40 11.43 0.62 -0.25
C ARG A 40 12.95 0.63 -0.26
N THR A 41 13.55 -0.54 -0.07
CA THR A 41 14.98 -0.73 -0.35
C THR A 41 15.23 -0.79 -1.85
N GLU A 42 16.49 -0.70 -2.25
CA GLU A 42 16.86 -0.90 -3.66
C GLU A 42 16.47 -2.32 -4.15
N ASP A 43 16.66 -3.33 -3.31
CA ASP A 43 16.26 -4.71 -3.61
C ASP A 43 14.74 -4.86 -3.78
N ASP A 44 13.93 -4.19 -2.94
CA ASP A 44 12.47 -4.16 -3.09
C ASP A 44 12.06 -3.59 -4.47
N ILE A 45 12.73 -2.51 -4.90
CA ILE A 45 12.45 -1.82 -6.18
C ILE A 45 12.86 -2.70 -7.36
N GLN A 46 14.03 -3.32 -7.30
CA GLN A 46 14.52 -4.21 -8.34
C GLN A 46 13.62 -5.44 -8.47
N LEU A 47 13.24 -6.05 -7.35
CA LEU A 47 12.29 -7.17 -7.35
C LEU A 47 10.97 -6.77 -8.00
N ALA A 48 10.40 -5.62 -7.64
CA ALA A 48 9.13 -5.15 -8.20
C ALA A 48 9.21 -4.92 -9.73
N ASN A 49 10.33 -4.38 -10.22
CA ASN A 49 10.53 -4.12 -11.64
C ASN A 49 10.88 -5.37 -12.47
N ALA A 50 11.37 -6.44 -11.82
CA ALA A 50 11.75 -7.68 -12.49
C ALA A 50 10.59 -8.68 -12.68
N VAL A 51 9.40 -8.39 -12.16
CA VAL A 51 8.24 -9.28 -12.27
C VAL A 51 7.73 -9.33 -13.71
N ASP A 52 7.58 -10.54 -14.25
CA ASP A 52 6.94 -10.74 -15.56
C ASP A 52 5.45 -10.39 -15.50
N MET A 53 5.06 -9.38 -16.27
CA MET A 53 3.68 -8.88 -16.36
C MET A 53 2.67 -9.97 -16.74
N ALA A 54 3.07 -10.99 -17.51
CA ALA A 54 2.18 -12.08 -17.91
C ALA A 54 1.76 -12.98 -16.73
N THR A 55 2.50 -12.94 -15.63
CA THR A 55 2.21 -13.72 -14.42
C THR A 55 1.22 -13.02 -13.48
N LEU A 56 0.96 -11.72 -13.70
CA LEU A 56 0.11 -10.91 -12.85
C LEU A 56 -1.35 -11.00 -13.28
N ARG A 57 -2.27 -11.18 -12.31
CA ARG A 57 -3.71 -11.16 -12.56
C ARG A 57 -4.21 -9.80 -13.08
N ASP A 58 -3.59 -8.73 -12.61
CA ASP A 58 -3.84 -7.34 -13.02
C ASP A 58 -2.49 -6.71 -13.41
N PRO A 59 -2.07 -6.83 -14.69
CA PRO A 59 -0.75 -6.39 -15.13
C PRO A 59 -0.59 -4.87 -15.02
N GLN A 60 0.39 -4.45 -14.24
CA GLN A 60 0.72 -3.04 -14.09
C GLN A 60 2.19 -2.85 -13.70
N GLU A 61 2.92 -2.03 -14.45
CA GLU A 61 4.30 -1.71 -14.11
C GLU A 61 4.41 -0.86 -12.84
N ASP A 62 5.47 -1.07 -12.06
CA ASP A 62 5.73 -0.29 -10.84
C ASP A 62 5.88 1.20 -11.14
N SER A 63 6.53 1.54 -12.27
CA SER A 63 6.73 2.90 -12.78
C SER A 63 5.44 3.69 -12.98
N VAL A 64 4.31 3.01 -13.19
CA VAL A 64 2.97 3.61 -13.34
C VAL A 64 2.26 3.76 -11.99
N ARG A 65 2.67 2.95 -10.99
CA ARG A 65 2.06 2.90 -9.65
C ARG A 65 2.68 3.89 -8.69
N VAL A 66 3.96 4.22 -8.87
CA VAL A 66 4.70 5.14 -8.00
C VAL A 66 5.26 6.33 -8.78
N LYS A 67 5.40 7.48 -8.10
CA LYS A 67 6.09 8.66 -8.67
C LYS A 67 7.58 8.69 -8.32
N ASN A 68 7.91 8.27 -7.10
CA ASN A 68 9.28 8.10 -6.63
C ASN A 68 9.45 6.62 -6.26
N PRO A 69 10.38 5.88 -6.90
CA PRO A 69 10.62 4.47 -6.60
C PRO A 69 10.90 4.15 -5.13
N GLN A 70 11.48 5.07 -4.36
CA GLN A 70 11.75 4.83 -2.93
C GLN A 70 10.49 4.77 -2.07
N TRP A 71 9.37 5.32 -2.54
CA TRP A 71 8.15 5.48 -1.75
C TRP A 71 6.97 4.77 -2.41
N LEU A 72 6.53 3.67 -1.80
CA LEU A 72 5.27 3.03 -2.13
C LEU A 72 4.18 3.52 -1.20
N VAL A 73 3.23 4.28 -1.75
CA VAL A 73 2.06 4.79 -1.03
C VAL A 73 0.81 4.15 -1.60
N ALA A 74 0.14 3.32 -0.81
CA ALA A 74 -1.02 2.55 -1.26
C ALA A 74 -2.16 2.58 -0.24
N VAL A 75 -3.40 2.58 -0.72
CA VAL A 75 -4.57 2.41 0.15
C VAL A 75 -4.58 0.96 0.66
N GLY A 76 -4.47 0.78 1.98
CA GLY A 76 -4.34 -0.52 2.65
C GLY A 76 -5.64 -1.30 2.77
N VAL A 77 -6.44 -1.31 1.71
CA VAL A 77 -7.77 -1.93 1.65
C VAL A 77 -7.74 -3.02 0.60
N CYS A 78 -7.90 -4.28 1.01
CA CYS A 78 -7.94 -5.41 0.10
C CYS A 78 -9.10 -5.25 -0.91
N THR A 79 -8.79 -5.40 -2.19
CA THR A 79 -9.75 -5.20 -3.30
C THR A 79 -10.86 -6.25 -3.35
N HIS A 80 -10.76 -7.32 -2.56
CA HIS A 80 -11.81 -8.31 -2.45
C HIS A 80 -13.00 -7.81 -1.63
N LEU A 81 -12.86 -7.72 -0.30
CA LEU A 81 -13.94 -7.33 0.62
C LEU A 81 -13.52 -6.23 1.61
N GLY A 82 -12.39 -5.56 1.37
CA GLY A 82 -12.01 -4.37 2.13
C GLY A 82 -11.31 -4.61 3.47
N CYS A 83 -10.90 -5.85 3.76
CA CYS A 83 -10.06 -6.17 4.91
C CYS A 83 -8.69 -5.47 4.81
N ILE A 84 -8.02 -5.29 5.95
CA ILE A 84 -6.71 -4.61 6.01
C ILE A 84 -5.61 -5.67 5.89
N PRO A 85 -4.76 -5.62 4.84
CA PRO A 85 -3.65 -6.56 4.70
C PRO A 85 -2.57 -6.36 5.76
N LEU A 86 -1.94 -7.45 6.19
CA LEU A 86 -0.80 -7.45 7.11
C LEU A 86 0.50 -7.20 6.33
N PRO A 87 1.37 -6.26 6.75
CA PRO A 87 2.65 -6.02 6.10
C PRO A 87 3.66 -7.14 6.36
N ASN A 88 4.61 -7.32 5.44
CA ASN A 88 5.71 -8.29 5.54
C ASN A 88 5.24 -9.73 5.79
N ALA A 89 4.10 -10.09 5.21
CA ALA A 89 3.48 -11.40 5.34
C ALA A 89 3.07 -11.94 3.96
N GLY A 90 2.87 -13.26 3.89
CA GLY A 90 2.58 -13.97 2.65
C GLY A 90 3.84 -14.27 1.83
N ASP A 91 3.65 -14.94 0.70
CA ASP A 91 4.75 -15.59 -0.02
C ASP A 91 5.52 -14.64 -0.97
N PHE A 92 5.03 -13.41 -1.16
CA PHE A 92 5.54 -12.46 -2.16
C PHE A 92 6.27 -11.25 -1.55
N GLY A 93 6.64 -11.29 -0.27
CA GLY A 93 7.42 -10.21 0.37
C GLY A 93 6.70 -8.85 0.45
N GLY A 94 5.36 -8.85 0.36
CA GLY A 94 4.53 -7.65 0.35
C GLY A 94 3.54 -7.64 1.51
N TRP A 95 2.25 -7.77 1.18
CA TRP A 95 1.16 -7.81 2.15
C TRP A 95 0.29 -9.05 1.98
N PHE A 96 -0.24 -9.55 3.10
CA PHE A 96 -1.12 -10.71 3.12
C PHE A 96 -2.48 -10.37 3.73
N CYS A 97 -3.56 -10.77 3.06
CA CYS A 97 -4.92 -10.59 3.56
C CYS A 97 -5.42 -11.89 4.23
N PRO A 98 -5.60 -11.93 5.56
CA PRO A 98 -5.90 -13.17 6.29
C PRO A 98 -7.34 -13.68 6.12
N SER A 99 -8.26 -12.85 5.64
CA SER A 99 -9.71 -13.10 5.70
C SER A 99 -10.21 -14.29 4.88
N TRP A 100 -9.37 -14.91 4.04
CA TRP A 100 -9.70 -16.11 3.27
C TRP A 100 -8.99 -17.39 3.75
N ILE A 101 -8.18 -17.31 4.79
CA ILE A 101 -7.50 -18.46 5.41
C ILE A 101 -8.12 -18.85 6.76
N SER A 102 -9.01 -18.02 7.32
CA SER A 102 -9.70 -18.28 8.60
C SER A 102 -11.11 -18.90 8.44
N LEU A 103 -11.41 -19.52 7.29
CA LEU A 103 -12.59 -20.36 7.03
C LEU A 103 -12.12 -21.73 6.51
#